data_AF-A0AAE9E592-F1
#
_entry.id   AF-A0AAE9E592-F1
#
_cell.length_a   1.000
_cell.length_b   1.000
_cell.length_c   1.000
_cell.angle_alpha   90.00
_cell.angle_beta   90.00
_cell.angle_gamma   90.00
#
_symmetry.space_group_name_H-M   'P 1'
#
loop_
_entity.id
_entity.type
_entity.pdbx_description
1 polymer ?
#
loop_
_entity_poly.entity_id
_entity_poly.type
_entity_poly.pdbx_seq_one_letter_code
_entity_poly.pdbx_strand_id
1 'polypeptide(L)'
;MFGRLKQKVKEKTGRAKATSLPIEVDESVTYFKNLLPRVKDIHKHMADLSDVYKWQKKANFTAPLENYSRLGDKINVTPFIEAVNARISAETDSAKGVQNECEKYKEYYQNDCRLHQENISYLNKMRLDMDGAADKFANAETDANKMRLDTATKEFEAACGRMRDLAAQIKEIESNHSSWQDTIMKEMKVAFRK
;
A
#
# COMPACT_ATOMS: atom_id res chain seq x y z
N MET A 1 8.19 -25.96 -34.30
CA MET A 1 9.56 -25.42 -34.49
C MET A 1 9.67 -23.91 -34.10
N PHE A 2 9.00 -23.46 -33.03
CA PHE A 2 8.91 -22.02 -32.65
C PHE A 2 9.70 -21.61 -31.39
N GLY A 3 10.34 -22.54 -30.68
CA GLY A 3 11.10 -22.25 -29.45
C GLY A 3 12.45 -21.56 -29.67
N ARG A 4 13.12 -21.83 -30.80
CA ARG A 4 14.44 -21.26 -31.11
C ARG A 4 14.40 -19.79 -31.53
N LEU A 5 13.25 -19.26 -31.97
CA LEU A 5 13.14 -17.85 -32.36
C LEU A 5 13.07 -16.93 -31.13
N LYS A 6 12.33 -17.29 -30.07
CA LYS A 6 12.27 -16.50 -28.83
C LYS A 6 13.61 -16.44 -28.11
N GLN A 7 14.42 -17.50 -28.19
CA GLN A 7 15.75 -17.55 -27.60
C GLN A 7 16.75 -16.64 -28.34
N LYS A 8 16.70 -16.59 -29.67
CA LYS A 8 17.55 -15.70 -30.48
C LYS A 8 17.19 -14.22 -30.37
N VAL A 9 15.92 -13.87 -30.11
CA VAL A 9 15.54 -12.45 -29.89
C VAL A 9 16.13 -11.92 -28.59
N LYS A 10 16.20 -12.74 -27.53
CA LYS A 10 16.78 -12.33 -26.24
C LYS A 10 18.30 -12.08 -26.35
N GLU A 11 19.01 -12.91 -27.10
CA GLU A 11 20.45 -12.72 -27.40
C GLU A 11 20.72 -11.51 -28.31
N LYS A 12 19.83 -11.20 -29.26
CA LYS A 12 19.98 -10.04 -30.16
C LYS A 12 19.56 -8.70 -29.55
N THR A 13 18.90 -8.68 -28.38
CA THR A 13 18.51 -7.41 -27.72
C THR A 13 19.64 -6.71 -26.96
N GLY A 14 20.86 -7.26 -26.91
CA GLY A 14 22.01 -6.57 -26.30
C GLY A 14 21.75 -6.09 -24.86
N ARG A 15 20.77 -6.66 -24.16
CA ARG A 15 20.59 -6.40 -22.74
C ARG A 15 21.77 -7.07 -22.05
N ALA A 16 22.70 -6.25 -21.58
CA ALA A 16 23.70 -6.63 -20.61
C ALA A 16 23.05 -7.55 -19.58
N LYS A 17 23.73 -8.67 -19.26
CA LYS A 17 23.25 -9.61 -18.25
C LYS A 17 23.21 -8.83 -16.93
N ALA A 18 22.03 -8.33 -16.57
CA ALA A 18 21.87 -7.42 -15.44
C ALA A 18 22.50 -8.03 -14.19
N THR A 19 23.28 -7.25 -13.45
CA THR A 19 23.95 -7.74 -12.25
C THR A 19 22.91 -8.33 -11.30
N SER A 20 23.20 -9.52 -10.77
CA SER A 20 22.34 -10.17 -9.79
C SER A 20 22.30 -9.35 -8.51
N LEU A 21 21.10 -9.12 -7.97
CA LEU A 21 20.95 -8.51 -6.66
C LEU A 21 21.49 -9.46 -5.58
N PRO A 22 22.02 -8.93 -4.46
CA PRO A 22 22.23 -9.72 -3.26
C PRO A 22 20.94 -10.44 -2.85
N ILE A 23 21.04 -11.68 -2.36
CA ILE A 23 19.88 -12.55 -2.07
C ILE A 23 18.86 -11.85 -1.17
N GLU A 24 19.30 -11.28 -0.06
CA GLU A 24 18.46 -10.57 0.91
C GLU A 24 17.72 -9.36 0.29
N VAL A 25 18.38 -8.67 -0.65
CA VAL A 25 17.79 -7.54 -1.38
C VAL A 25 16.76 -8.04 -2.39
N ASP A 26 17.04 -9.14 -3.09
CA ASP A 26 16.09 -9.74 -4.03
C ASP A 26 14.82 -10.28 -3.33
N GLU A 27 15.00 -10.92 -2.18
CA GLU A 27 13.92 -11.42 -1.32
C GLU A 27 13.03 -10.28 -0.83
N SER A 28 13.62 -9.18 -0.33
CA SER A 28 12.85 -8.00 0.11
C SER A 28 12.12 -7.31 -1.04
N VAL A 29 12.76 -7.14 -2.20
CA VAL A 29 12.09 -6.61 -3.41
C VAL A 29 10.90 -7.48 -3.79
N THR A 30 11.06 -8.80 -3.75
CA THR A 30 10.00 -9.76 -4.07
C THR A 30 8.86 -9.67 -3.06
N TYR A 31 9.18 -9.60 -1.76
CA TYR A 31 8.21 -9.43 -0.68
C TYR A 31 7.34 -8.18 -0.90
N PHE A 32 7.96 -7.00 -1.05
CA PHE A 32 7.21 -5.74 -1.18
C PHE A 32 6.41 -5.67 -2.49
N LYS A 33 6.91 -6.27 -3.59
CA LYS A 33 6.15 -6.39 -4.84
C LYS A 33 4.88 -7.25 -4.68
N ASN A 34 4.94 -8.30 -3.87
CA ASN A 34 3.81 -9.17 -3.60
C ASN A 34 2.85 -8.59 -2.55
N LEU A 35 3.36 -7.81 -1.61
CA LEU A 35 2.58 -7.14 -0.57
C LEU A 35 1.70 -6.02 -1.16
N LEU A 36 2.24 -5.23 -2.08
CA LEU A 36 1.57 -4.05 -2.62
C LEU A 36 0.17 -4.34 -3.21
N PRO A 37 -0.04 -5.34 -4.09
CA PRO A 37 -1.37 -5.65 -4.61
C PRO A 37 -2.37 -6.00 -3.51
N ARG A 38 -1.93 -6.71 -2.47
CA ARG A 38 -2.78 -7.12 -1.34
C ARG A 38 -3.22 -5.92 -0.53
N VAL A 39 -2.29 -5.03 -0.18
CA VAL A 39 -2.59 -3.81 0.57
C VAL A 39 -3.47 -2.86 -0.25
N LYS A 40 -3.23 -2.75 -1.56
CA LYS A 40 -4.06 -1.95 -2.47
C LYS A 40 -5.51 -2.43 -2.50
N ASP A 41 -5.71 -3.75 -2.55
CA ASP A 41 -7.05 -4.35 -2.55
C ASP A 41 -7.79 -4.09 -1.22
N ILE A 42 -7.08 -4.25 -0.09
CA ILE A 42 -7.59 -3.90 1.24
C ILE A 42 -7.97 -2.42 1.32
N HIS A 43 -7.09 -1.52 0.87
CA HIS A 43 -7.35 -0.08 0.84
C HIS A 43 -8.64 0.27 0.07
N LYS A 44 -8.85 -0.38 -1.09
CA LYS A 44 -10.07 -0.19 -1.89
C LYS A 44 -11.32 -0.59 -1.10
N HIS A 45 -11.32 -1.78 -0.50
CA HIS A 45 -12.46 -2.27 0.28
C HIS A 45 -12.75 -1.42 1.52
N MET A 46 -11.73 -0.83 2.14
CA MET A 46 -11.89 0.09 3.26
C MET A 46 -12.52 1.43 2.84
N ALA A 47 -12.23 1.91 1.64
CA ALA A 47 -12.92 3.08 1.08
C ALA A 47 -14.41 2.79 0.85
N ASP A 48 -14.73 1.64 0.26
CA ASP A 48 -16.11 1.21 0.02
C ASP A 48 -16.92 1.12 1.33
N LEU A 49 -16.32 0.61 2.41
CA LEU A 49 -16.97 0.50 3.73
C LEU A 49 -17.43 1.86 4.27
N SER A 50 -16.64 2.92 4.08
CA SER A 50 -17.00 4.28 4.49
C SER A 50 -18.25 4.77 3.76
N ASP A 51 -18.36 4.47 2.47
CA ASP A 51 -19.51 4.89 1.66
C ASP A 51 -20.76 4.08 1.95
N VAL A 52 -20.62 2.77 2.19
CA VAL A 52 -21.72 1.91 2.68
C VAL A 52 -22.27 2.47 3.99
N TYR A 53 -21.40 2.87 4.92
CA TYR A 53 -21.82 3.45 6.20
C TYR A 53 -22.62 4.76 6.01
N LYS A 54 -22.15 5.66 5.13
CA LYS A 54 -22.90 6.90 4.79
C LYS A 54 -24.27 6.58 4.19
N TRP A 55 -24.35 5.60 3.30
CA TRP A 55 -25.59 5.16 2.68
C TRP A 55 -26.57 4.58 3.68
N GLN A 56 -26.12 3.69 4.57
CA GLN A 56 -26.94 3.15 5.64
C GLN A 56 -27.46 4.24 6.57
N LYS A 57 -26.61 5.21 6.94
CA LYS A 57 -27.02 6.35 7.77
C LYS A 57 -28.13 7.17 7.12
N LYS A 58 -27.99 7.46 5.82
CA LYS A 58 -28.99 8.20 5.04
C LYS A 58 -30.30 7.44 4.92
N ALA A 59 -30.24 6.15 4.55
CA ALA A 59 -31.43 5.33 4.30
C ALA A 59 -32.24 5.06 5.57
N ASN A 60 -31.57 4.75 6.68
CA ASN A 60 -32.23 4.29 7.91
C ASN A 60 -32.61 5.42 8.87
N PHE A 61 -32.01 6.60 8.74
CA PHE A 61 -32.23 7.67 9.71
C PHE A 61 -32.52 9.02 9.06
N THR A 62 -31.62 9.53 8.20
CA THR A 62 -31.72 10.91 7.69
C THR A 62 -32.91 11.12 6.74
N ALA A 63 -33.13 10.21 5.78
CA ALA A 63 -34.25 10.30 4.86
C ALA A 63 -35.63 10.11 5.54
N PRO A 64 -35.80 9.16 6.49
CA PRO A 64 -37.00 9.12 7.32
C PRO A 64 -37.24 10.43 8.09
N LEU A 65 -36.23 11.00 8.75
CA LEU A 65 -36.34 12.26 9.49
C LEU A 65 -36.81 13.42 8.61
N GLU A 66 -36.26 13.55 7.39
CA GLU A 66 -36.67 14.56 6.40
C GLU A 66 -38.14 14.41 5.96
N ASN A 67 -38.67 13.18 5.96
CA ASN A 67 -40.08 12.94 5.66
C ASN A 67 -40.98 13.25 6.84
N TYR A 68 -40.54 12.99 8.07
CA TYR A 68 -41.30 13.32 9.29
C TYR A 68 -41.36 14.83 9.57
N SER A 69 -40.28 15.57 9.31
CA SER A 69 -40.29 17.04 9.45
C SER A 69 -41.28 17.73 8.49
N ARG A 70 -41.60 17.09 7.35
CA ARG A 70 -42.61 17.56 6.40
C ARG A 70 -44.06 17.37 6.88
N LEU A 71 -44.31 16.60 7.94
CA LEU A 71 -45.64 16.47 8.54
C LEU A 71 -46.09 17.74 9.29
N GLY A 72 -45.17 18.69 9.52
CA GLY A 72 -45.45 20.01 10.09
C GLY A 72 -45.96 19.98 11.53
N ASP A 73 -46.56 21.09 11.98
CA ASP A 73 -47.06 21.30 13.36
C ASP A 73 -48.25 20.41 13.77
N LYS A 74 -48.68 19.49 12.90
CA LYS A 74 -49.86 18.64 13.14
C LYS A 74 -49.61 17.56 14.20
N ILE A 75 -48.34 17.21 14.43
CA ILE A 75 -47.91 16.20 15.40
C ILE A 75 -46.60 16.66 16.03
N ASN A 76 -46.47 16.59 17.36
CA ASN A 76 -45.18 16.83 18.02
C ASN A 76 -44.20 15.69 17.72
N VAL A 77 -43.35 15.90 16.72
CA VAL A 77 -42.34 14.92 16.27
C VAL A 77 -41.01 15.04 17.01
N THR A 78 -40.84 16.01 17.91
CA THR A 78 -39.58 16.27 18.62
C THR A 78 -39.03 15.07 19.38
N PRO A 79 -39.83 14.31 20.18
CA PRO A 79 -39.33 13.13 20.89
C PRO A 79 -38.84 12.03 19.94
N PHE A 80 -39.47 11.92 18.76
CA PHE A 80 -39.04 10.97 17.73
C PHE A 80 -37.73 11.40 17.09
N ILE A 81 -37.59 12.70 16.79
CA ILE A 81 -36.35 13.27 16.25
C ILE A 81 -35.18 13.04 17.23
N GLU A 82 -35.39 13.29 18.52
CA GLU A 82 -34.40 13.04 19.56
C GLU A 82 -34.00 11.55 19.66
N ALA A 83 -34.98 10.64 19.62
CA ALA A 83 -34.72 9.20 19.63
C ALA A 83 -33.94 8.73 18.40
N VAL A 84 -34.26 9.24 17.21
CA VAL A 84 -33.52 8.92 15.98
C VAL A 84 -32.11 9.50 16.02
N ASN A 85 -31.93 10.73 16.50
CA ASN A 85 -30.61 11.35 16.67
C ASN A 85 -29.75 10.56 17.66
N ALA A 86 -30.30 10.12 18.79
CA ALA A 86 -29.59 9.27 19.75
C ALA A 86 -29.14 7.95 19.09
N ARG A 87 -29.97 7.36 18.23
CA ARG A 87 -29.64 6.13 17.50
C ARG A 87 -28.59 6.35 16.42
N ILE A 88 -28.63 7.48 15.71
CA ILE A 88 -27.57 7.89 14.77
C ILE A 88 -26.21 8.00 15.48
N SER A 89 -26.20 8.65 16.66
CA SER A 89 -24.97 8.81 17.45
C SER A 89 -24.42 7.45 17.88
N ALA A 90 -25.26 6.57 18.42
CA ALA A 90 -24.84 5.22 18.84
C ALA A 90 -24.28 4.37 17.68
N GLU A 91 -24.90 4.42 16.49
CA GLU A 91 -24.39 3.72 15.30
C GLU A 91 -23.08 4.34 14.78
N THR A 92 -22.89 5.65 14.97
CA THR A 92 -21.64 6.34 14.61
C THR A 92 -20.51 5.97 15.56
N ASP A 93 -20.80 5.89 16.85
CA ASP A 93 -19.84 5.46 17.86
C ASP A 93 -19.44 3.98 17.65
N SER A 94 -20.39 3.11 17.27
CA SER A 94 -20.09 1.70 17.01
C SER A 94 -19.22 1.48 15.77
N ALA A 95 -19.36 2.31 14.74
CA ALA A 95 -18.54 2.23 13.52
C ALA A 95 -17.16 2.89 13.66
N LYS A 96 -16.96 3.76 14.66
CA LYS A 96 -15.73 4.54 14.84
C LYS A 96 -14.50 3.66 15.07
N GLY A 97 -14.65 2.57 15.82
CA GLY A 97 -13.56 1.60 16.07
C GLY A 97 -13.05 0.97 14.77
N VAL A 98 -13.97 0.51 13.92
CA VAL A 98 -13.64 -0.04 12.59
C VAL A 98 -12.97 1.01 11.70
N GLN A 99 -13.50 2.23 11.68
CA GLN A 99 -12.94 3.33 10.88
C GLN A 99 -11.51 3.69 11.28
N ASN A 100 -11.20 3.74 12.58
CA ASN A 100 -9.87 4.05 13.07
C ASN A 100 -8.83 3.02 12.62
N GLU A 101 -9.15 1.73 12.66
CA GLU A 101 -8.23 0.69 12.19
C GLU A 101 -8.10 0.67 10.66
N CYS A 102 -9.20 0.96 9.94
CA CYS A 102 -9.13 1.15 8.49
C CYS A 102 -8.20 2.31 8.10
N GLU A 103 -8.16 3.38 8.89
CA GLU A 103 -7.31 4.54 8.59
C GLU A 103 -5.82 4.20 8.68
N LYS A 104 -5.40 3.37 9.64
CA LYS A 104 -4.01 2.88 9.73
C LYS A 104 -3.55 2.16 8.46
N TYR A 105 -4.40 1.29 7.92
CA TYR A 105 -4.13 0.60 6.66
C TYR A 105 -4.07 1.56 5.47
N LYS A 106 -4.89 2.62 5.45
CA LYS A 106 -4.83 3.64 4.41
C LYS A 106 -3.56 4.46 4.49
N GLU A 107 -3.17 4.89 5.69
CA GLU A 107 -1.92 5.60 5.92
C GLU A 107 -0.72 4.75 5.48
N TYR A 108 -0.68 3.48 5.87
CA TYR A 108 0.35 2.53 5.42
C TYR A 108 0.41 2.41 3.88
N TYR A 109 -0.76 2.30 3.22
CA TYR A 109 -0.81 2.24 1.75
C TYR A 109 -0.33 3.53 1.08
N GLN A 110 -0.71 4.70 1.61
CA GLN A 110 -0.39 5.99 1.00
C GLN A 110 1.07 6.42 1.25
N ASN A 111 1.63 6.05 2.39
CA ASN A 111 2.95 6.47 2.83
C ASN A 111 4.00 5.37 2.62
N ASP A 112 3.88 4.25 3.33
CA ASP A 112 4.93 3.22 3.39
C ASP A 112 5.01 2.40 2.11
N CYS A 113 3.86 1.99 1.55
CA CYS A 113 3.85 1.29 0.26
C CYS A 113 4.43 2.18 -0.87
N ARG A 114 4.19 3.50 -0.82
CA ARG A 114 4.79 4.44 -1.78
C ARG A 114 6.31 4.51 -1.60
N LEU A 115 6.79 4.63 -0.36
CA LEU A 115 8.22 4.62 -0.04
C LEU A 115 8.90 3.31 -0.52
N HIS A 116 8.26 2.16 -0.33
CA HIS A 116 8.78 0.88 -0.81
C HIS A 116 8.90 0.86 -2.35
N GLN A 117 7.89 1.35 -3.07
CA GLN A 117 7.94 1.46 -4.53
C GLN A 117 9.04 2.42 -5.02
N GLU A 118 9.20 3.56 -4.35
CA GLU A 118 10.24 4.55 -4.65
C GLU A 118 11.64 3.95 -4.48
N ASN A 119 11.89 3.22 -3.38
CA ASN A 119 13.17 2.54 -3.14
C ASN A 119 13.43 1.41 -4.14
N ILE A 120 12.41 0.61 -4.50
CA ILE A 120 12.55 -0.42 -5.55
C ILE A 120 12.88 0.23 -6.91
N SER A 121 12.22 1.34 -7.24
CA SER A 121 12.46 2.05 -8.49
C SER A 121 13.87 2.65 -8.53
N TYR A 122 14.31 3.24 -7.41
CA TYR A 122 15.65 3.77 -7.24
C TYR A 122 16.72 2.67 -7.36
N LEU A 123 16.55 1.53 -6.67
CA LEU A 123 17.44 0.38 -6.79
C LEU A 123 17.57 -0.10 -8.24
N ASN A 124 16.43 -0.27 -8.94
CA ASN A 124 16.45 -0.72 -10.33
C ASN A 124 17.18 0.27 -11.24
N LYS A 125 17.05 1.58 -10.99
CA LYS A 125 17.77 2.61 -11.72
C LYS A 125 19.28 2.52 -11.45
N MET A 126 19.69 2.52 -10.19
CA MET A 126 21.11 2.45 -9.82
C MET A 126 21.78 1.17 -10.34
N ARG A 127 21.05 0.04 -10.36
CA ARG A 127 21.55 -1.19 -10.97
C ARG A 127 21.84 -1.03 -12.46
N LEU A 128 20.92 -0.42 -13.21
CA LEU A 128 21.11 -0.16 -14.64
C LEU A 128 22.25 0.82 -14.91
N ASP A 129 22.39 1.84 -14.06
CA ASP A 129 23.45 2.84 -14.16
C ASP A 129 24.83 2.19 -13.89
N MET A 130 24.92 1.30 -12.88
CA MET A 130 26.12 0.50 -12.60
C MET A 130 26.43 -0.49 -13.73
N ASP A 131 25.45 -1.25 -14.21
CA ASP A 131 25.63 -2.18 -15.34
C ASP A 131 26.15 -1.42 -16.58
N GLY A 132 25.55 -0.26 -16.89
CA GLY A 132 25.96 0.58 -18.00
C GLY A 132 27.34 1.22 -17.82
N ALA A 133 27.73 1.56 -16.58
CA ALA A 133 29.06 2.03 -16.26
C ALA A 133 30.11 0.91 -16.39
N ALA A 134 29.79 -0.30 -15.93
CA ALA A 134 30.64 -1.48 -16.06
C ALA A 134 30.90 -1.78 -17.55
N ASP A 135 29.85 -1.81 -18.38
CA ASP A 135 30.00 -2.06 -19.81
C ASP A 135 30.87 -1.01 -20.52
N LYS A 136 30.74 0.27 -20.15
CA LYS A 136 31.44 1.39 -20.81
C LYS A 136 32.86 1.62 -20.32
N PHE A 137 33.10 1.41 -19.02
CA PHE A 137 34.31 1.91 -18.36
C PHE A 137 35.21 0.80 -17.81
N ALA A 138 34.73 -0.45 -17.65
CA ALA A 138 35.54 -1.53 -17.08
C ALA A 138 36.79 -1.89 -17.91
N ASN A 139 36.73 -1.71 -19.24
CA ASN A 139 37.83 -2.05 -20.15
C ASN A 139 38.74 -0.86 -20.50
N ALA A 140 38.49 0.33 -19.95
CA ALA A 140 39.23 1.54 -20.29
C ALA A 140 40.02 2.06 -19.06
N GLU A 141 41.33 1.82 -19.04
CA GLU A 141 42.23 2.01 -17.89
C GLU A 141 42.53 3.48 -17.50
N THR A 142 41.69 4.45 -17.84
CA THR A 142 41.91 5.83 -17.37
C THR A 142 41.39 6.01 -15.95
N ASP A 143 42.07 6.81 -15.14
CA ASP A 143 41.66 7.08 -13.75
C ASP A 143 40.26 7.71 -13.68
N ALA A 144 39.92 8.54 -14.66
CA ALA A 144 38.58 9.13 -14.77
C ALA A 144 37.48 8.07 -14.99
N ASN A 145 37.76 7.01 -15.76
CA ASN A 145 36.81 5.93 -16.01
C ASN A 145 36.68 5.01 -14.80
N LYS A 146 37.78 4.70 -14.11
CA LYS A 146 37.77 3.97 -12.84
C LYS A 146 36.94 4.70 -11.79
N MET A 147 37.15 6.01 -11.64
CA MET A 147 36.38 6.83 -10.68
C MET A 147 34.88 6.83 -10.98
N ARG A 148 34.48 6.90 -12.26
CA ARG A 148 33.06 6.84 -12.66
C ARG A 148 32.42 5.49 -12.36
N LEU A 149 33.14 4.40 -12.60
CA LEU A 149 32.66 3.04 -12.26
C LEU A 149 32.53 2.86 -10.74
N ASP A 150 33.50 3.35 -9.97
CA ASP A 150 33.46 3.32 -8.51
C ASP A 150 32.29 4.11 -7.94
N THR A 151 31.99 5.29 -8.50
CA THR A 151 30.82 6.09 -8.10
C THR A 151 29.52 5.33 -8.35
N ALA A 152 29.32 4.79 -9.55
CA ALA A 152 28.10 4.04 -9.88
C ALA A 152 27.95 2.78 -8.99
N THR A 153 29.05 2.10 -8.68
CA THR A 153 29.07 0.95 -7.77
C THR A 153 28.69 1.35 -6.34
N LYS A 154 29.22 2.47 -5.83
CA LYS A 154 28.86 3.00 -4.49
C LYS A 154 27.40 3.40 -4.39
N GLU A 155 26.85 4.02 -5.43
CA GLU A 155 25.43 4.41 -5.48
C GLU A 155 24.51 3.18 -5.51
N PHE A 156 24.89 2.13 -6.25
CA PHE A 156 24.18 0.85 -6.24
C PHE A 156 24.23 0.18 -4.86
N GLU A 157 25.40 0.11 -4.21
CA GLU A 157 25.51 -0.44 -2.86
C GLU A 157 24.72 0.36 -1.82
N ALA A 158 24.69 1.69 -1.95
CA ALA A 158 23.85 2.53 -1.09
C ALA A 158 22.35 2.24 -1.29
N ALA A 159 21.91 2.00 -2.53
CA ALA A 159 20.53 1.60 -2.82
C ALA A 159 20.20 0.20 -2.27
N CYS A 160 21.15 -0.75 -2.34
CA CYS A 160 21.04 -2.05 -1.68
C CYS A 160 20.93 -1.90 -0.15
N GLY A 161 21.70 -0.99 0.46
CA GLY A 161 21.62 -0.66 1.88
C GLY A 161 20.22 -0.24 2.30
N ARG A 162 19.58 0.68 1.56
CA ARG A 162 18.19 1.09 1.84
C ARG A 162 17.20 -0.07 1.77
N MET A 163 17.38 -0.99 0.82
CA MET A 163 16.52 -2.18 0.75
C MET A 163 16.75 -3.14 1.92
N ARG A 164 17.99 -3.28 2.41
CA ARG A 164 18.28 -4.06 3.63
C ARG A 164 17.62 -3.44 4.86
N ASP A 165 17.62 -2.12 4.97
CA ASP A 165 16.94 -1.42 6.08
C ASP A 165 15.42 -1.67 6.05
N LEU A 166 14.82 -1.65 4.86
CA LEU A 166 13.41 -2.04 4.67
C LEU A 166 13.17 -3.52 4.99
N ALA A 167 14.10 -4.40 4.61
CA ALA A 167 14.00 -5.83 4.90
C ALA A 167 13.99 -6.11 6.42
N ALA A 168 14.78 -5.37 7.19
CA ALA A 168 14.82 -5.49 8.65
C ALA A 168 13.46 -5.17 9.31
N GLN A 169 12.64 -4.34 8.68
CA GLN A 169 11.32 -3.93 9.18
C GLN A 169 10.18 -4.90 8.80
N ILE A 170 10.43 -5.90 7.94
CA ILE A 170 9.38 -6.81 7.44
C ILE A 170 8.62 -7.48 8.58
N LYS A 171 9.32 -7.99 9.59
CA LYS A 171 8.69 -8.69 10.73
C LYS A 171 7.76 -7.77 11.54
N GLU A 172 8.15 -6.50 11.69
CA GLU A 172 7.33 -5.51 12.37
C GLU A 172 6.07 -5.19 11.57
N ILE A 173 6.20 -5.01 10.24
CA ILE A 173 5.08 -4.81 9.32
C ILE A 173 4.09 -5.97 9.41
N GLU A 174 4.57 -7.22 9.38
CA GLU A 174 3.73 -8.41 9.48
C GLU A 174 2.98 -8.48 10.83
N SER A 175 3.68 -8.18 11.92
CA SER A 175 3.09 -8.11 13.27
C SER A 175 2.00 -7.04 13.35
N ASN A 176 2.27 -5.84 12.82
CA ASN A 176 1.31 -4.73 12.78
C ASN A 176 0.09 -5.09 11.96
N HIS A 177 0.26 -5.62 10.74
CA HIS A 177 -0.86 -6.02 9.89
C HIS A 177 -1.73 -7.10 10.56
N SER A 178 -1.13 -8.10 11.18
CA SER A 178 -1.87 -9.14 11.91
C SER A 178 -2.69 -8.54 13.05
N SER A 179 -2.07 -7.68 13.86
CA SER A 179 -2.74 -7.00 14.99
C SER A 179 -3.90 -6.11 14.53
N TRP A 180 -3.71 -5.36 13.44
CA TRP A 180 -4.77 -4.51 12.89
C TRP A 180 -5.92 -5.36 12.33
N GLN A 181 -5.62 -6.48 11.67
CA GLN A 181 -6.63 -7.40 11.18
C GLN A 181 -7.48 -8.00 12.32
N ASP A 182 -6.83 -8.44 13.40
CA ASP A 182 -7.53 -8.96 14.58
C ASP A 182 -8.41 -7.89 15.23
N THR A 183 -7.90 -6.66 15.31
CA THR A 183 -8.64 -5.53 15.88
C THR A 183 -9.84 -5.16 15.02
N ILE A 184 -9.69 -5.09 13.69
CA ILE A 184 -10.82 -4.88 12.76
C ILE A 184 -11.89 -5.95 12.97
N MET A 185 -11.50 -7.23 13.04
CA MET A 185 -12.46 -8.32 13.24
C MET A 185 -13.20 -8.22 14.58
N LYS A 186 -12.53 -7.76 15.63
CA LYS A 186 -13.15 -7.51 16.93
C LYS A 186 -14.12 -6.33 16.87
N GLU A 187 -13.71 -5.20 16.31
CA GLU A 187 -14.54 -4.00 16.19
C GLU A 187 -15.74 -4.23 15.27
N MET A 188 -15.59 -4.97 14.18
CA MET A 188 -16.72 -5.37 13.32
C MET A 188 -17.73 -6.22 14.09
N LYS A 189 -17.30 -7.15 14.95
CA LYS A 189 -18.22 -7.93 15.79
C LYS A 189 -18.97 -7.05 16.78
N VAL A 190 -18.37 -5.98 17.29
CA VAL A 190 -19.05 -5.02 18.16
C VAL A 190 -20.05 -4.19 17.37
N ALA A 191 -19.62 -3.64 16.22
CA ALA A 191 -20.44 -2.77 15.38
C ALA A 191 -21.66 -3.48 14.78
N PHE A 192 -21.51 -4.76 14.41
CA PHE A 192 -22.52 -5.54 13.69
C PHE A 192 -23.19 -6.63 14.53
N ARG A 193 -22.93 -6.72 15.84
CA ARG A 193 -23.77 -7.53 16.75
C ARG A 193 -25.14 -6.87 16.86
N LYS A 194 -26.06 -7.31 16.02
CA LYS A 194 -27.50 -7.11 16.12
C LYS A 194 -28.16 -8.47 16.17
#